data_AF-A0A1I1Y8U7-F1
#
_entry.id   AF-A0A1I1Y8U7-F1
#
_cell.length_a   1.000
_cell.length_b   1.000
_cell.length_c   1.000
_cell.angle_alpha   90.00
_cell.angle_beta   90.00
_cell.angle_gamma   90.00
#
_symmetry.space_group_name_H-M   'P 1'
#
loop_
_entity.id
_entity.type
_entity.pdbx_description
1 polymer ?
#
loop_
_entity_poly.entity_id
_entity_poly.type
_entity_poly.pdbx_seq_one_letter_code
_entity_poly.pdbx_strand_id
1 'polypeptide(L)'
;MAGQELERTVFFRTPGGAFVLWSRDELAADTGLTGERDGGFGGVCLAHNVRSEAEVDEVLGTARRAGATLTRPAAETFYGGYAGVFTDLDGHAWEIAYNPGFPIAEDGTITIPDLGSQ
;
A
#
# COMPACT_ATOMS: atom_id res chain seq x y z
N MET A 1 -12.15 -3.93 3.50
CA MET A 1 -12.08 -5.29 2.93
C MET A 1 -11.76 -6.25 4.06
N ALA A 2 -12.50 -7.35 4.23
CA ALA A 2 -12.16 -8.37 5.22
C ALA A 2 -11.14 -9.35 4.62
N GLY A 3 -10.00 -9.54 5.28
CA GLY A 3 -9.02 -10.56 4.90
C GLY A 3 -9.55 -11.97 5.18
N GLN A 4 -9.05 -12.96 4.44
CA GLN A 4 -9.23 -14.37 4.76
C GLN A 4 -7.92 -14.89 5.36
N GLU A 5 -8.00 -15.56 6.50
CA GLU A 5 -6.82 -16.06 7.23
C GLU A 5 -6.66 -17.57 7.08
N LEU A 6 -5.44 -18.03 6.81
CA LEU A 6 -5.07 -19.44 6.79
C LEU A 6 -3.59 -19.56 7.15
N GLU A 7 -3.23 -20.43 8.09
CA GLU A 7 -1.84 -20.82 8.37
C GLU A 7 -0.84 -19.64 8.35
N ARG A 8 -1.09 -18.61 9.19
CA ARG A 8 -0.26 -17.38 9.29
C ARG A 8 -0.15 -16.53 8.02
N THR A 9 -1.12 -16.69 7.14
CA THR A 9 -1.26 -15.92 5.91
C THR A 9 -2.60 -15.20 5.93
N VAL A 10 -2.61 -13.95 5.47
CA VAL A 10 -3.83 -13.15 5.28
C VAL A 10 -3.94 -12.77 3.81
N PHE A 11 -5.06 -13.14 3.20
CA PHE A 11 -5.37 -12.89 1.79
C PHE A 11 -6.35 -11.74 1.66
N PHE A 12 -6.00 -10.76 0.83
CA PHE A 12 -6.86 -9.66 0.43
C PHE A 12 -7.16 -9.76 -1.05
N ARG A 13 -8.44 -9.86 -1.42
CA ARG A 13 -8.85 -9.79 -2.82
C ARG A 13 -8.64 -8.37 -3.34
N THR A 14 -8.04 -8.25 -4.53
CA THR A 14 -7.94 -6.98 -5.27
C THR A 14 -8.56 -7.16 -6.66
N PRO A 15 -8.90 -6.06 -7.34
CA PRO A 15 -9.29 -6.14 -8.75
C PRO A 15 -8.13 -6.71 -9.57
N GLY A 16 -8.38 -7.85 -10.22
CA GLY A 16 -7.38 -8.54 -11.03
C GLY A 16 -6.36 -9.39 -10.25
N GLY A 17 -6.48 -9.55 -8.92
CA GLY A 17 -5.52 -10.36 -8.16
C GLY A 17 -5.80 -10.54 -6.66
N ALA A 18 -4.74 -10.87 -5.92
CA ALA A 18 -4.73 -10.93 -4.47
C ALA A 18 -3.46 -10.27 -3.93
N PHE A 19 -3.61 -9.50 -2.86
CA PHE A 19 -2.51 -9.06 -2.02
C PHE A 19 -2.43 -9.97 -0.81
N VAL A 20 -1.25 -10.52 -0.52
CA VAL A 20 -1.07 -11.59 0.47
C VAL A 20 0.02 -11.19 1.45
N LEU A 21 -0.33 -11.16 2.73
CA LEU A 21 0.62 -11.00 3.83
C LEU A 21 0.91 -12.38 4.38
N TRP A 22 2.18 -12.78 4.37
CA TRP A 22 2.62 -14.09 4.81
C TRP A 22 3.77 -13.93 5.80
N SER A 23 3.78 -14.75 6.85
CA SER A 23 4.92 -14.93 7.75
C SER A 23 6.24 -14.87 7.00
N ARG A 24 7.13 -13.97 7.44
CA ARG A 24 8.41 -13.71 6.80
C ARG A 24 9.27 -14.95 6.66
N ASP A 25 9.28 -15.81 7.67
CA ASP A 25 10.07 -17.05 7.67
C ASP A 25 9.52 -18.08 6.67
N GLU A 26 8.19 -18.20 6.59
CA GLU A 26 7.53 -19.14 5.69
C GLU A 26 7.66 -18.66 4.23
N LEU A 27 7.48 -17.36 3.97
CA LEU A 27 7.69 -16.76 2.65
C LEU A 27 9.16 -16.88 2.20
N ALA A 28 10.11 -16.64 3.11
CA ALA A 28 11.54 -16.81 2.82
C ALA A 28 11.86 -18.27 2.43
N ALA A 29 11.33 -19.24 3.19
CA ALA A 29 11.51 -20.66 2.90
C ALA A 29 10.89 -21.06 1.54
N ASP A 30 9.68 -20.57 1.22
CA ASP A 30 8.99 -20.87 -0.04
C ASP A 30 9.71 -20.25 -1.26
N THR A 31 10.21 -19.03 -1.11
CA THR A 31 10.89 -18.30 -2.19
C THR A 31 12.38 -18.64 -2.34
N GLY A 32 12.94 -19.42 -1.41
CA GLY A 32 14.37 -19.75 -1.37
C GLY A 32 15.27 -18.55 -1.04
N LEU A 33 14.71 -17.49 -0.45
CA LEU A 33 15.43 -16.30 -0.03
C LEU A 33 15.87 -16.45 1.43
N THR A 34 17.00 -15.84 1.79
CA THR A 34 17.36 -15.72 3.20
C THR A 34 16.59 -14.57 3.82
N GLY A 35 15.99 -14.81 4.99
CA GLY A 35 15.29 -13.79 5.78
C GLY A 35 16.21 -12.73 6.39
N GLU A 36 17.35 -12.43 5.78
CA GLU A 36 18.30 -11.43 6.26
C GLU A 36 18.21 -10.23 5.32
N ARG A 37 17.21 -9.39 5.57
CA ARG A 37 17.21 -8.01 5.08
C ARG A 37 17.19 -7.12 6.30
N ASP A 38 18.13 -6.19 6.33
CA ASP A 38 18.43 -5.27 7.41
C ASP A 38 17.36 -4.16 7.52
N GLY A 39 16.07 -4.51 7.57
CA GLY A 39 14.95 -3.56 7.82
C GLY A 39 14.89 -2.28 6.98
N GLY A 40 15.65 -2.20 5.87
CA GLY A 40 15.89 -0.97 5.12
C GLY A 40 14.99 -0.81 3.90
N PHE A 41 14.93 0.41 3.38
CA PHE A 41 14.12 0.73 2.20
C PHE A 41 14.54 -0.10 0.98
N GLY A 42 13.62 -0.92 0.48
CA GLY A 42 13.88 -1.84 -0.63
C GLY A 42 13.78 -1.25 -2.03
N GLY A 43 13.51 0.05 -2.17
CA GLY A 43 13.34 0.70 -3.48
C GLY A 43 11.96 0.51 -4.12
N VAL A 44 11.03 -0.14 -3.41
CA VAL A 44 9.65 -0.40 -3.85
C VAL A 44 8.67 0.14 -2.82
N CYS A 45 7.55 0.69 -3.29
CA CYS A 45 6.45 1.17 -2.48
C CYS A 45 5.13 0.62 -3.03
N LEU A 46 4.23 0.20 -2.15
CA LEU A 46 2.86 -0.17 -2.51
C LEU A 46 1.98 1.07 -2.44
N ALA A 47 1.41 1.48 -3.57
CA ALA A 47 0.49 2.61 -3.63
C ALA A 47 -0.97 2.15 -3.55
N HIS A 48 -1.70 2.64 -2.54
CA HIS A 48 -3.14 2.44 -2.37
C HIS A 48 -3.85 3.75 -2.70
N ASN A 49 -4.55 3.78 -3.84
CA ASN A 49 -5.31 4.95 -4.24
C ASN A 49 -6.70 4.94 -3.58
N VAL A 50 -7.08 6.10 -3.04
CA VAL A 50 -8.36 6.35 -2.38
C VAL A 50 -9.15 7.41 -3.14
N ARG A 51 -10.43 7.59 -2.80
CA ARG A 51 -11.38 8.40 -3.57
C ARG A 51 -11.44 9.87 -3.15
N SER A 52 -10.79 10.24 -2.05
CA SER A 52 -10.74 11.63 -1.58
C SER A 52 -9.52 11.90 -0.70
N GLU A 53 -9.17 13.17 -0.53
CA GLU A 53 -8.11 13.61 0.41
C GLU A 53 -8.42 13.18 1.85
N ALA A 54 -9.69 13.26 2.27
CA ALA A 54 -10.11 12.85 3.61
C ALA A 54 -9.86 11.35 3.87
N GLU A 55 -10.05 10.50 2.85
CA GLU A 55 -9.73 9.08 2.95
C GLU A 55 -8.23 8.83 3.10
N VAL A 56 -7.37 9.71 2.54
CA VAL A 56 -5.91 9.63 2.75
C VAL A 56 -5.58 9.77 4.23
N ASP A 57 -6.10 10.83 4.86
CA ASP A 57 -5.88 11.10 6.28
C ASP A 57 -6.46 10.00 7.17
N GLU A 58 -7.65 9.47 6.83
CA GLU A 58 -8.29 8.40 7.58
C GLU A 58 -7.47 7.11 7.56
N VAL A 59 -6.97 6.70 6.39
CA VAL A 59 -6.17 5.47 6.25
C VAL A 59 -4.82 5.64 6.94
N LEU A 60 -4.13 6.78 6.78
CA LEU A 60 -2.87 7.06 7.48
C LEU A 60 -3.07 7.06 9.00
N GLY A 61 -4.16 7.66 9.48
CA GLY A 61 -4.53 7.64 10.89
C GLY A 61 -4.79 6.23 11.41
N THR A 62 -5.43 5.38 10.61
CA THR A 62 -5.68 3.96 10.94
C THR A 62 -4.38 3.16 10.99
N ALA A 63 -3.51 3.31 10.00
CA ALA A 63 -2.20 2.64 9.96
C ALA A 63 -1.36 3.02 11.19
N ARG A 64 -1.28 4.32 11.50
CA ARG A 64 -0.55 4.80 12.69
C ARG A 64 -1.10 4.20 14.00
N ARG A 65 -2.43 4.10 14.15
CA ARG A 65 -3.06 3.46 15.32
C ARG A 65 -2.76 1.96 15.39
N ALA A 66 -2.54 1.30 14.25
CA ALA A 66 -2.17 -0.10 14.17
C ALA A 66 -0.66 -0.36 14.41
N GLY A 67 0.15 0.70 14.64
CA GLY A 67 1.58 0.58 14.93
C GLY A 67 2.50 0.87 13.73
N ALA A 68 1.95 1.24 12.57
CA ALA A 68 2.76 1.68 11.44
C ALA A 68 3.51 2.99 11.74
N THR A 69 4.65 3.18 11.09
CA THR A 69 5.45 4.41 11.22
C THR A 69 5.15 5.36 10.07
N LEU A 70 4.60 6.55 10.37
CA LEU A 70 4.39 7.59 9.36
C LEU A 70 5.74 8.19 8.96
N THR A 71 6.19 7.93 7.73
CA THR A 71 7.49 8.40 7.21
C THR A 71 7.36 9.71 6.43
N ARG A 72 6.19 9.98 5.85
CA ARG A 72 5.85 11.25 5.21
C ARG A 72 4.40 11.63 5.54
N PRO A 73 4.15 12.81 6.15
CA PRO A 73 2.79 13.28 6.35
C PRO A 73 2.09 13.52 5.01
N ALA A 74 0.76 13.47 5.03
CA ALA A 74 -0.02 13.76 3.83
C ALA A 74 0.14 15.22 3.41
N ALA A 75 0.35 15.44 2.12
CA ALA A 75 0.50 16.76 1.52
C ALA A 75 0.14 16.70 0.03
N GLU A 76 -0.06 17.87 -0.57
CA GLU A 76 -0.15 18.01 -2.03
C GLU A 76 1.11 17.44 -2.70
N THR A 77 0.92 16.76 -3.83
CA THR A 77 1.99 16.09 -4.57
C THR A 77 2.33 16.85 -5.84
N PHE A 78 3.57 16.70 -6.32
CA PHE A 78 4.03 17.36 -7.55
C PHE A 78 3.26 16.89 -8.81
N TYR A 79 2.59 15.74 -8.73
CA TYR A 79 1.81 15.15 -9.81
C TYR A 79 0.31 15.49 -9.73
N GLY A 80 -0.08 16.46 -8.91
CA GLY A 80 -1.45 16.99 -8.86
C GLY A 80 -2.44 16.18 -8.03
N GLY A 81 -1.96 15.53 -6.97
CA GLY A 81 -2.79 14.79 -6.01
C GLY A 81 -2.48 15.14 -4.55
N TYR A 82 -2.95 14.31 -3.63
CA TYR A 82 -2.71 14.42 -2.19
C TYR A 82 -2.29 13.06 -1.65
N ALA A 83 -1.12 12.96 -0.99
CA ALA A 83 -0.61 11.66 -0.55
C ALA A 83 0.30 11.74 0.67
N GLY A 84 0.32 10.65 1.45
CA GLY A 84 1.27 10.42 2.55
C GLY A 84 1.83 9.00 2.54
N VAL A 85 2.86 8.74 3.35
CA VAL A 85 3.59 7.45 3.37
C VAL A 85 3.79 6.96 4.79
N PHE A 86 3.59 5.66 4.98
CA PHE A 86 4.00 4.95 6.17
C PHE A 86 4.83 3.70 5.83
N THR A 87 5.54 3.17 6.81
CA THR A 87 6.05 1.79 6.78
C THR A 87 5.21 0.92 7.70
N ASP A 88 4.82 -0.27 7.23
CA ASP A 88 4.15 -1.25 8.08
C ASP A 88 5.10 -1.85 9.13
N LEU A 89 4.62 -2.82 9.91
CA LEU A 89 5.37 -3.44 11.01
C LEU A 89 6.60 -4.22 10.52
N ASP A 90 6.63 -4.61 9.25
CA ASP A 90 7.74 -5.33 8.61
C ASP A 90 8.66 -4.39 7.82
N GLY A 91 8.36 -3.08 7.80
CA GLY A 91 9.18 -2.05 7.16
C GLY A 91 8.86 -1.82 5.68
N HIS A 92 7.80 -2.41 5.13
CA HIS A 92 7.41 -2.16 3.75
C HIS A 92 6.79 -0.78 3.60
N ALA A 93 7.19 -0.03 2.57
CA ALA A 93 6.66 1.30 2.31
C ALA A 93 5.29 1.24 1.63
N TRP A 94 4.35 2.02 2.16
CA TRP A 94 3.00 2.18 1.65
C TRP A 94 2.72 3.66 1.39
N GLU A 95 2.31 4.01 0.17
CA GLU A 95 1.79 5.33 -0.17
C GLU A 95 0.26 5.27 -0.21
N ILE A 96 -0.38 6.19 0.51
CA ILE A 96 -1.82 6.39 0.40
C ILE A 96 -2.01 7.67 -0.40
N ALA A 97 -2.69 7.56 -1.55
CA ALA A 97 -2.80 8.65 -2.50
C ALA A 97 -4.24 8.89 -2.94
N TYR A 98 -4.64 10.14 -3.01
CA TYR A 98 -5.75 10.59 -3.81
C TYR A 98 -5.18 11.26 -5.07
N ASN A 99 -5.49 10.70 -6.23
CA ASN A 99 -5.12 11.26 -7.53
C ASN A 99 -6.37 11.42 -8.40
N PRO A 100 -6.88 12.65 -8.60
CA PRO A 100 -8.07 12.90 -9.44
C PRO A 100 -7.91 12.41 -10.88
N GLY A 101 -6.68 12.32 -11.37
CA GLY A 101 -6.38 11.83 -12.72
C GLY A 101 -6.42 10.31 -12.85
N PHE A 102 -6.55 9.54 -11.76
CA PHE A 102 -6.54 8.07 -11.77
C PHE A 102 -7.92 7.56 -11.34
N PRO A 103 -8.91 7.43 -12.26
CA PRO A 103 -10.24 6.98 -11.92
C PRO A 103 -10.24 5.61 -11.26
N ILE A 104 -11.01 5.48 -10.18
CA ILE A 104 -11.23 4.22 -9.46
C ILE A 104 -12.66 3.75 -9.76
N ALA A 105 -12.80 2.63 -10.47
CA ALA A 105 -14.10 2.02 -10.75
C ALA A 105 -14.79 1.51 -9.48
N GLU A 106 -16.08 1.20 -9.53
CA GLU A 106 -16.85 0.73 -8.36
C GLU A 106 -16.24 -0.53 -7.71
N ASP A 107 -15.69 -1.42 -8.53
CA ASP A 107 -15.01 -2.64 -8.08
C ASP A 107 -13.63 -2.40 -7.48
N GLY A 108 -13.12 -1.16 -7.53
CA GLY A 108 -11.80 -0.76 -7.04
C GLY A 108 -10.71 -0.72 -8.11
N THR A 109 -11.01 -1.08 -9.36
CA THR A 109 -10.01 -1.07 -10.45
C THR A 109 -9.52 0.36 -10.70
N ILE A 110 -8.21 0.56 -10.74
CA ILE A 110 -7.58 1.84 -11.03
C ILE A 110 -7.23 1.91 -12.52
N THR A 111 -7.63 2.98 -13.19
CA THR A 111 -7.19 3.30 -14.55
C THR A 111 -6.08 4.34 -14.49
N ILE A 112 -4.90 3.98 -14.97
CA ILE A 112 -3.80 4.93 -15.17
C ILE A 112 -3.97 5.52 -16.57
N PRO A 113 -4.24 6.83 -16.71
CA PRO A 113 -4.35 7.47 -18.01
C PRO A 113 -2.98 7.54 -18.70
N ASP A 114 -2.97 7.88 -19.99
CA ASP A 114 -1.72 8.26 -20.64
C ASP A 114 -1.15 9.52 -19.97
N LEU A 115 0.02 9.36 -19.34
CA LEU A 115 0.69 10.43 -18.59
C LEU A 115 1.47 11.38 -19.51
N GLY A 116 1.62 11.06 -20.81
CA GLY A 116 2.39 11.85 -21.77
C GLY A 116 1.59 12.93 -22.51
N SER A 117 0.29 13.06 -22.24
CA SER A 117 -0.62 13.98 -22.94
C SER A 117 -1.13 15.15 -22.08
N GLN A 118 -0.46 15.45 -20.96
CA GLN A 118 -0.70 16.65 -20.13
C GLN A 118 0.28 17.79 -20.43
#